data_AF-A0A1R3T0M7-F1
#
_entry.id   AF-A0A1R3T0M7-F1
#
_cell.length_a   1.000
_cell.length_b   1.000
_cell.length_c   1.000
_cell.angle_alpha   90.00
_cell.angle_beta   90.00
_cell.angle_gamma   90.00
#
_symmetry.space_group_name_H-M   'P 1'
#
loop_
_entity.id
_entity.type
_entity.pdbx_description
1 polymer ?
#
loop_
_entity_poly.entity_id
_entity_poly.type
_entity_poly.pdbx_seq_one_letter_code
_entity_poly.pdbx_strand_id
1 'polypeptide(L)'
;MKQIFYLFAALSFMVACSGPKGIVKIEPNGNEVVQEDSVEYELIVFDTGFETWYVLQNSPAKYRSQQYYENWNHQYVSAWNYNATQPRRRSFFQPIYGYERGVDYGFELNHKLFYYFQYVEHVLGIEIMPNGPKGLTF
;
A
#
# COMPACT_ATOMS: atom_id res chain seq x y z
N MET A 1 -33.95 -38.09 -2.91
CA MET A 1 -32.55 -37.82 -2.49
C MET A 1 -31.60 -37.48 -3.65
N LYS A 2 -32.07 -37.05 -4.83
CA LYS A 2 -31.20 -36.55 -5.92
C LYS A 2 -31.18 -35.02 -6.03
N GLN A 3 -32.24 -34.34 -5.58
CA GLN A 3 -32.33 -32.87 -5.62
C GLN A 3 -31.44 -32.15 -4.58
N ILE A 4 -31.10 -32.81 -3.47
CA ILE A 4 -30.20 -32.25 -2.45
C ILE A 4 -28.75 -32.21 -2.94
N PHE A 5 -28.34 -33.16 -3.80
CA PHE A 5 -27.00 -33.16 -4.42
C PHE A 5 -26.81 -31.97 -5.38
N TYR A 6 -27.86 -31.53 -6.08
CA TYR A 6 -27.77 -30.36 -6.96
C TYR A 6 -27.67 -29.03 -6.17
N LEU A 7 -28.21 -28.97 -4.96
CA LEU A 7 -28.09 -27.81 -4.07
C LEU A 7 -26.66 -27.62 -3.52
N PHE A 8 -25.92 -28.70 -3.26
CA PHE A 8 -24.51 -28.61 -2.88
C PHE A 8 -23.57 -28.33 -4.06
N ALA A 9 -23.89 -28.82 -5.27
CA ALA A 9 -23.11 -28.53 -6.47
C ALA A 9 -23.21 -27.04 -6.88
N ALA A 10 -24.39 -26.42 -6.74
CA ALA A 10 -24.60 -25.00 -7.03
C ALA A 10 -23.90 -24.05 -6.03
N LEU A 11 -23.64 -24.51 -4.80
CA LEU A 11 -22.99 -23.70 -3.76
C LEU A 11 -21.46 -23.66 -3.90
N SER A 12 -20.87 -24.55 -4.70
CA SER A 12 -19.41 -24.68 -4.86
C SER A 12 -18.75 -23.59 -5.73
N PHE A 13 -19.53 -22.71 -6.36
CA PHE A 13 -19.01 -21.67 -7.26
C PHE A 13 -18.77 -20.28 -6.61
N MET A 14 -19.05 -20.10 -5.32
CA MET A 14 -18.89 -18.80 -4.64
C MET A 14 -17.68 -18.69 -3.70
N VAL A 15 -16.59 -19.41 -3.98
CA VAL A 15 -15.32 -19.20 -3.27
C VAL A 15 -14.20 -18.87 -4.25
N ALA A 16 -14.43 -17.86 -5.10
CA ALA A 16 -13.35 -17.14 -5.76
C ALA A 16 -12.90 -16.01 -4.82
N CYS A 17 -12.12 -16.36 -3.80
CA CYS A 17 -11.48 -15.36 -2.94
C CYS A 17 -10.20 -14.87 -3.64
N SER A 18 -10.34 -13.91 -4.56
CA SER A 18 -9.18 -13.14 -5.05
C SER A 18 -8.78 -12.17 -3.94
N GLY A 19 -7.81 -12.57 -3.11
CA GLY A 19 -7.24 -11.70 -2.10
C GLY A 19 -6.58 -10.46 -2.74
N PRO A 20 -6.51 -9.33 -2.02
CA PRO A 20 -5.89 -8.11 -2.53
C PRO A 20 -4.43 -8.37 -2.91
N LYS A 21 -4.02 -7.83 -4.06
CA LYS A 21 -2.63 -7.85 -4.51
C LYS A 21 -2.01 -6.51 -4.16
N GLY A 22 -0.94 -6.52 -3.36
CA GLY A 22 -0.18 -5.32 -3.00
C GLY A 22 0.67 -4.84 -4.17
N ILE A 23 0.06 -4.07 -5.08
CA ILE A 23 0.78 -3.35 -6.13
C ILE A 23 0.77 -1.88 -5.77
N VAL A 24 1.96 -1.29 -5.73
CA VAL A 24 2.18 0.14 -5.52
C VAL A 24 3.15 0.64 -6.57
N LYS A 25 2.82 1.74 -7.22
CA LYS A 25 3.68 2.43 -8.19
C LYS A 25 3.77 3.91 -7.85
N ILE A 26 4.94 4.50 -8.09
CA ILE A 26 5.18 5.93 -7.97
C ILE A 26 5.60 6.42 -9.35
N GLU A 27 4.81 7.32 -9.92
CA GLU A 27 5.02 7.83 -11.28
C GLU A 27 4.98 9.37 -11.27
N PRO A 28 5.78 10.07 -12.09
CA PRO A 28 5.64 11.50 -12.28
C PRO A 28 4.30 11.81 -12.96
N ASN A 29 3.63 12.88 -12.51
CA ASN A 29 2.35 13.30 -13.05
C ASN A 29 2.48 13.65 -14.55
N GLY A 30 1.66 13.02 -15.40
CA GLY A 30 1.76 13.07 -16.87
C GLY A 30 1.31 14.39 -17.52
N ASN A 31 1.25 15.49 -16.78
CA ASN A 31 0.96 16.79 -17.35
C ASN A 31 2.20 17.31 -18.08
N GLU A 32 2.25 17.09 -19.39
CA GLU A 32 3.21 17.70 -20.31
C GLU A 32 3.03 19.23 -20.36
N VAL A 33 3.45 19.91 -19.30
CA VAL A 33 3.78 21.34 -19.34
C VAL A 33 5.14 21.44 -18.68
N VAL A 34 6.16 21.53 -19.53
CA VAL A 34 7.51 21.89 -19.12
C VAL A 34 7.47 23.33 -18.59
N GLN A 35 7.14 23.46 -17.31
CA GLN A 35 7.54 24.58 -16.47
C GLN A 35 8.52 24.00 -15.44
N GLU A 36 9.62 24.70 -15.25
CA GLU A 36 10.79 24.31 -14.44
C GLU A 36 10.48 24.21 -12.92
N ASP A 37 9.20 24.23 -12.51
CA ASP A 37 8.77 24.27 -11.12
C ASP A 37 8.16 22.93 -10.70
N SER A 38 8.98 22.13 -10.02
CA SER A 38 8.66 20.89 -9.30
C SER A 38 8.02 19.72 -10.08
N VAL A 39 8.66 18.55 -10.01
CA VAL A 39 8.08 17.29 -10.47
C VAL A 39 7.10 16.80 -9.41
N GLU A 40 5.81 16.75 -9.76
CA GLU A 40 4.78 16.13 -8.92
C GLU A 40 4.77 14.61 -9.12
N TYR A 41 4.72 13.85 -8.03
CA TYR A 41 4.68 12.39 -8.05
C TYR A 41 3.34 11.88 -7.53
N GLU A 42 2.80 10.84 -8.15
CA GLU A 42 1.55 10.19 -7.74
C GLU A 42 1.81 8.77 -7.22
N LEU A 43 1.15 8.42 -6.12
CA LEU A 43 1.11 7.07 -5.58
C LEU A 43 -0.12 6.32 -6.09
N ILE A 44 0.10 5.32 -6.96
CA ILE A 44 -0.95 4.45 -7.47
C ILE A 44 -1.01 3.18 -6.62
N VAL A 45 -2.13 2.98 -5.91
CA VAL A 45 -2.39 1.81 -5.08
C VAL A 45 -3.55 1.01 -5.69
N PHE A 46 -3.32 -0.27 -5.97
CA PHE A 46 -4.33 -1.15 -6.59
C PHE A 46 -5.22 -1.89 -5.58
N ASP A 47 -5.15 -1.52 -4.31
CA ASP A 47 -6.00 -2.06 -3.26
C ASP A 47 -7.26 -1.22 -3.10
N THR A 48 -8.42 -1.79 -3.45
CA THR A 48 -9.71 -1.09 -3.42
C THR A 48 -10.16 -0.69 -2.02
N GLY A 49 -9.66 -1.36 -0.97
CA GLY A 49 -9.99 -1.04 0.42
C GLY A 49 -9.18 0.12 0.99
N PHE A 50 -8.01 0.39 0.40
CA PHE A 50 -7.08 1.38 0.92
C PHE A 50 -7.61 2.80 0.85
N GLU A 51 -8.12 3.26 -0.31
CA GLU A 51 -8.54 4.67 -0.46
C GLU A 51 -9.65 5.06 0.53
N THR A 52 -10.65 4.20 0.70
CA THR A 52 -11.72 4.40 1.69
C THR A 52 -11.15 4.47 3.11
N TRP A 53 -10.27 3.52 3.46
CA TRP A 53 -9.64 3.51 4.78
C TRP A 53 -8.73 4.74 5.01
N TYR A 54 -7.99 5.14 3.99
CA TYR A 54 -7.10 6.29 4.02
C TYR A 54 -7.89 7.57 4.31
N VAL A 55 -8.96 7.83 3.57
CA VAL A 55 -9.82 9.00 3.79
C VAL A 55 -10.36 9.05 5.22
N LEU A 56 -10.76 7.91 5.80
CA LEU A 56 -11.27 7.84 7.17
C LEU A 56 -10.19 8.12 8.23
N GLN A 57 -8.94 7.71 7.95
CA GLN A 57 -7.83 7.87 8.89
C GLN A 57 -7.04 9.17 8.68
N ASN A 58 -7.22 9.82 7.53
CA ASN A 58 -6.51 11.03 7.14
C ASN A 58 -7.01 12.26 7.93
N SER A 59 -6.44 12.44 9.12
CA SER A 59 -6.80 13.53 10.04
C SER A 59 -5.57 14.37 10.38
N PRO A 60 -5.60 15.71 10.18
CA PRO A 60 -4.47 16.59 10.48
C PRO A 60 -3.98 16.50 11.93
N ALA A 61 -4.87 16.22 12.89
CA ALA A 61 -4.50 16.05 14.30
C ALA A 61 -3.59 14.84 14.55
N LYS A 62 -3.59 13.85 13.65
CA LYS A 62 -2.77 12.64 13.72
C LYS A 62 -1.48 12.75 12.91
N TYR A 63 -1.28 13.83 12.16
CA TYR A 63 -0.10 13.98 11.30
C TYR A 63 1.21 13.97 12.10
N ARG A 64 2.26 13.54 11.42
CA ARG A 64 3.66 13.64 11.83
C ARG A 64 4.40 14.52 10.81
N SER A 65 5.64 14.88 11.12
CA SER A 65 6.45 15.68 10.17
C SER A 65 6.71 14.91 8.88
N GLN A 66 6.95 15.63 7.78
CA GLN A 66 7.40 15.03 6.52
C GLN A 66 8.62 14.13 6.73
N GLN A 67 9.62 14.61 7.47
CA GLN A 67 10.82 13.84 7.81
C GLN A 67 10.50 12.51 8.52
N TYR A 68 9.48 12.47 9.38
CA TYR A 68 9.05 11.23 10.02
C TYR A 68 8.56 10.23 8.98
N TYR A 69 7.72 10.66 8.04
CA TYR A 69 7.19 9.80 6.99
C TYR A 69 8.28 9.33 6.03
N GLU A 70 9.19 10.21 5.59
CA GLU A 70 10.32 9.84 4.73
C GLU A 70 11.22 8.79 5.39
N ASN A 71 11.57 8.99 6.66
CA ASN A 71 12.42 8.07 7.40
C ASN A 71 11.81 6.66 7.50
N TRP A 72 10.49 6.58 7.71
CA TRP A 72 9.79 5.31 7.76
C TRP A 72 9.58 4.70 6.38
N ASN A 73 9.19 5.50 5.39
CA ASN A 73 8.96 5.05 4.03
C ASN A 73 10.22 4.43 3.43
N HIS A 74 11.40 5.00 3.69
CA HIS A 74 12.66 4.38 3.26
C HIS A 74 12.86 2.97 3.83
N GLN A 75 12.55 2.78 5.11
CA GLN A 75 12.67 1.47 5.76
C GLN A 75 11.63 0.49 5.20
N TYR A 76 10.38 0.93 5.08
CA TYR A 76 9.29 0.12 4.56
C TYR A 76 9.47 -0.25 3.10
N VAL A 77 9.86 0.67 2.21
CA VAL A 77 10.14 0.38 0.80
C VAL A 77 11.27 -0.64 0.68
N SER A 78 12.33 -0.50 1.48
CA SER A 78 13.42 -1.48 1.50
C SER A 78 12.94 -2.86 1.94
N ALA A 79 12.14 -2.95 3.02
CA ALA A 79 11.62 -4.21 3.52
C ALA A 79 10.59 -4.85 2.57
N TRP A 80 9.74 -4.03 1.96
CA TRP A 80 8.77 -4.43 0.95
C TRP A 80 9.45 -5.03 -0.27
N ASN A 81 10.45 -4.32 -0.82
CA ASN A 81 11.23 -4.79 -1.97
C ASN A 81 12.03 -6.05 -1.65
N TYR A 82 12.56 -6.16 -0.42
CA TYR A 82 13.12 -7.42 0.06
C TYR A 82 12.06 -8.52 0.01
N ASN A 83 10.88 -8.36 0.65
CA ASN A 83 9.82 -9.36 0.63
C ASN A 83 9.34 -9.75 -0.80
N ALA A 84 9.41 -8.82 -1.75
CA ALA A 84 9.07 -9.07 -3.15
C ALA A 84 10.03 -10.04 -3.85
N THR A 85 11.28 -10.17 -3.39
CA THR A 85 12.24 -11.15 -3.92
C THR A 85 12.04 -12.54 -3.31
N GLN A 86 11.30 -12.66 -2.21
CA GLN A 86 11.10 -13.93 -1.49
C GLN A 86 10.04 -14.78 -2.19
N PRO A 87 10.34 -16.02 -2.65
CA PRO A 87 9.37 -16.84 -3.38
C PRO A 87 8.04 -17.09 -2.66
N ARG A 88 8.07 -17.16 -1.32
CA ARG A 88 6.89 -17.38 -0.48
C ARG A 88 6.02 -16.13 -0.29
N ARG A 89 6.60 -14.94 -0.46
CA ARG A 89 5.95 -13.64 -0.18
C ARG A 89 5.66 -12.85 -1.45
N ARG A 90 6.37 -13.11 -2.56
CA ARG A 90 6.20 -12.42 -3.85
C ARG A 90 4.79 -12.46 -4.45
N SER A 91 3.92 -13.39 -4.01
CA SER A 91 2.53 -13.43 -4.46
C SER A 91 1.75 -12.18 -4.06
N PHE A 92 2.09 -11.60 -2.90
CA PHE A 92 1.51 -10.36 -2.40
C PHE A 92 2.41 -9.16 -2.66
N PHE A 93 3.69 -9.27 -2.32
CA PHE A 93 4.65 -8.18 -2.45
C PHE A 93 5.16 -8.05 -3.89
N GLN A 94 4.86 -6.94 -4.54
CA GLN A 94 5.45 -6.55 -5.82
C GLN A 94 6.44 -5.41 -5.63
N PRO A 95 7.58 -5.37 -6.34
CA PRO A 95 8.57 -4.32 -6.13
C PRO A 95 7.99 -2.92 -6.34
N ILE A 96 8.28 -2.01 -5.41
CA ILE A 96 8.01 -0.58 -5.51
C ILE A 96 9.22 0.06 -6.19
N TYR A 97 8.97 0.70 -7.32
CA TYR A 97 9.96 1.46 -8.07
C TYR A 97 9.71 2.96 -7.88
N GLY A 98 10.77 3.77 -7.99
CA GLY A 98 10.66 5.23 -8.03
C GLY A 98 10.61 5.95 -6.69
N TYR A 99 10.87 5.27 -5.57
CA TYR A 99 11.07 5.92 -4.25
C TYR A 99 12.55 5.91 -3.84
N GLU A 100 13.23 7.03 -4.02
CA GLU A 100 14.67 7.18 -3.86
C GLU A 100 15.02 8.06 -2.65
N ARG A 101 16.19 7.81 -2.04
CA ARG A 101 16.65 8.60 -0.90
C ARG A 101 17.14 9.97 -1.35
N GLY A 102 16.65 11.03 -0.70
CA GLY A 102 17.06 12.41 -0.97
C GLY A 102 16.25 13.12 -2.04
N VAL A 103 15.26 12.45 -2.64
CA VAL A 103 14.25 13.08 -3.51
C VAL A 103 13.10 13.57 -2.64
N ASP A 104 12.70 14.82 -2.81
CA ASP A 104 11.54 15.40 -2.12
C ASP A 104 10.26 15.07 -2.91
N TYR A 105 9.54 14.06 -2.44
CA TYR A 105 8.24 13.66 -2.99
C TYR A 105 7.07 14.47 -2.43
N GLY A 106 7.34 15.43 -1.54
CA GLY A 106 6.33 16.22 -0.84
C GLY A 106 5.63 15.47 0.29
N PHE A 107 4.93 16.24 1.12
CA PHE A 107 4.24 15.73 2.30
C PHE A 107 3.15 14.70 1.95
N GLU A 108 2.31 14.99 0.96
CA GLU A 108 1.11 14.18 0.68
C GLU A 108 1.46 12.78 0.21
N LEU A 109 2.43 12.63 -0.71
CA LEU A 109 2.89 11.32 -1.15
C LEU A 109 3.49 10.55 0.02
N ASN A 110 4.40 11.18 0.77
CA ASN A 110 5.06 10.54 1.91
C ASN A 110 4.03 10.08 2.97
N HIS A 111 3.04 10.92 3.25
CA HIS A 111 1.94 10.60 4.15
C HIS A 111 1.12 9.41 3.64
N LYS A 112 0.66 9.45 2.38
CA LYS A 112 -0.18 8.40 1.79
C LYS A 112 0.56 7.06 1.70
N LEU A 113 1.83 7.07 1.30
CA LEU A 113 2.67 5.88 1.24
C LEU A 113 2.88 5.25 2.61
N PHE A 114 3.17 6.07 3.64
CA PHE A 114 3.29 5.57 5.01
C PHE A 114 1.99 4.93 5.49
N TYR A 115 0.86 5.59 5.25
CA TYR A 115 -0.46 5.08 5.60
C TYR A 115 -0.79 3.78 4.87
N TYR A 116 -0.34 3.59 3.63
CA TYR A 116 -0.49 2.32 2.93
C TYR A 116 0.25 1.18 3.65
N PHE A 117 1.47 1.42 4.13
CA PHE A 117 2.18 0.40 4.92
C PHE A 117 1.45 0.07 6.23
N GLN A 118 0.90 1.09 6.91
CA GLN A 118 0.09 0.89 8.12
C GLN A 118 -1.19 0.11 7.83
N TYR A 119 -1.84 0.36 6.70
CA TYR A 119 -3.00 -0.41 6.23
C TYR A 119 -2.64 -1.89 6.05
N VAL A 120 -1.53 -2.17 5.38
CA VAL A 120 -1.07 -3.54 5.14
C VAL A 120 -0.76 -4.27 6.46
N GLU A 121 -0.05 -3.64 7.39
CA GLU A 121 0.33 -4.29 8.65
C GLU A 121 -0.85 -4.43 9.63
N HIS A 122 -1.71 -3.42 9.74
CA HIS A 122 -2.73 -3.36 10.80
C HIS A 122 -4.14 -3.75 10.34
N VAL A 123 -4.46 -3.56 9.05
CA VAL A 123 -5.78 -3.91 8.50
C VAL A 123 -5.74 -5.25 7.78
N LEU A 124 -4.73 -5.46 6.92
CA LEU A 124 -4.56 -6.75 6.23
C LEU A 124 -3.85 -7.80 7.11
N GLY A 125 -3.18 -7.37 8.19
CA GLY A 125 -2.46 -8.26 9.09
C GLY A 125 -1.21 -8.89 8.46
N ILE A 126 -0.65 -8.25 7.42
CA ILE A 126 0.51 -8.75 6.69
C ILE A 126 1.75 -8.00 7.19
N GLU A 127 2.61 -8.70 7.91
CA GLU A 127 3.86 -8.14 8.43
C GLU A 127 4.84 -7.81 7.29
N ILE A 128 5.20 -6.53 7.17
CA ILE A 128 6.20 -6.07 6.21
C ILE A 128 7.58 -6.17 6.84
N MET A 129 7.75 -5.64 8.06
CA MET A 129 9.01 -5.69 8.80
C MET A 129 8.79 -5.77 10.32
N PRO A 130 9.72 -6.40 11.06
CA PRO A 130 9.66 -6.39 12.51
C PRO A 130 9.96 -4.99 13.06
N ASN A 131 9.35 -4.65 14.20
CA ASN A 131 9.58 -3.39 14.92
C ASN A 131 9.27 -2.12 14.11
N GLY A 132 8.21 -2.15 13.29
CA GLY A 132 7.61 -0.94 12.75
C GLY A 132 7.21 0.06 13.84
N PRO A 133 6.87 1.32 13.48
CA PRO A 133 6.36 2.27 14.45
C PRO A 133 5.17 1.64 15.15
N LYS A 134 5.08 1.82 16.49
CA LYS A 134 3.83 1.49 17.19
C LYS A 134 2.75 2.28 16.47
N GLY A 135 1.86 1.56 15.80
CA GLY A 135 1.03 2.10 14.72
C GLY A 135 0.25 3.34 15.14
N LEU A 136 -0.37 4.00 14.16
CA LEU A 136 -1.35 5.06 14.43
C LEU A 136 -2.28 4.54 15.53
N THR A 137 -2.19 5.08 16.75
CA THR A 137 -3.08 4.67 17.85
C THR A 137 -4.48 5.05 17.40
N PHE A 138 -5.24 4.04 16.97
CA PHE A 138 -6.60 4.19 16.44
C PHE A 138 -7.56 4.59 17.55
#